data_AF-A0AAW8NS08-F1
#
_entry.id   AF-A0AAW8NS08-F1
#
_cell.length_a   1.000
_cell.length_b   1.000
_cell.length_c   1.000
_cell.angle_alpha   90.00
_cell.angle_beta   90.00
_cell.angle_gamma   90.00
#
_symmetry.space_group_name_H-M   'P 1'
#
loop_
_entity.id
_entity.type
_entity.pdbx_description
1 polymer ?
#
loop_
_entity_poly.entity_id
_entity_poly.type
_entity_poly.pdbx_seq_one_letter_code
_entity_poly.pdbx_strand_id
1 'polypeptide(L)'
;MNLRDKLDVYMRLARMDRPIGTLLLMWPCLMALTFAAGGLPDLNVFIIFVIGVFSMRACGCIINDYADRNLDAHVERTKARPLASGEVSSKEALLLFLAVALFSFGLVLMLNPLVVQLSVVGIILTIIYPFTKRYTNMPQMFLGTVWSWSIPMAYAAQTGTVPVEAWWLFAANWCWTVAYDTMYAMVDRDDDLKIGIKSTAILFGRFDRHIIGAFQFAALSCLIIAGIEADRGAIYALGILAFIGFAVYQQKLIFTRQRANCFTAFLNNNWAGLVLYIALTLDYLILG
;
A
#
# COMPACT_ATOMS: atom_id res chain seq x y z
N MET A 1 -16.39 -3.68 28.80
CA MET A 1 -15.50 -4.62 28.08
C MET A 1 -14.40 -5.08 29.02
N ASN A 2 -14.10 -6.38 29.01
CA ASN A 2 -12.89 -6.87 29.65
C ASN A 2 -11.66 -6.50 28.80
N LEU A 3 -10.45 -6.76 29.30
CA LEU A 3 -9.22 -6.40 28.58
C LEU A 3 -9.08 -7.13 27.22
N ARG A 4 -9.52 -8.38 27.13
CA ARG A 4 -9.44 -9.17 25.89
C ARG A 4 -10.36 -8.61 24.80
N ASP A 5 -11.59 -8.26 25.15
CA ASP A 5 -12.53 -7.63 24.23
C ASP A 5 -11.94 -6.30 23.72
N LYS A 6 -11.29 -5.54 24.60
CA LYS A 6 -10.66 -4.26 24.25
C LYS A 6 -9.49 -4.41 23.30
N LEU A 7 -8.67 -5.44 23.49
CA LEU A 7 -7.60 -5.79 22.56
C LEU A 7 -8.15 -6.24 21.20
N ASP A 8 -9.22 -7.05 21.16
CA ASP A 8 -9.87 -7.43 19.91
C ASP A 8 -10.33 -6.21 19.10
N VAL A 9 -11.04 -5.30 19.78
CA VAL A 9 -11.53 -4.07 19.15
C VAL A 9 -10.37 -3.22 18.61
N TYR A 10 -9.26 -3.11 19.34
CA TYR A 10 -8.07 -2.40 18.87
C TYR A 10 -7.39 -3.09 17.69
N MET A 11 -7.33 -4.42 17.66
CA MET A 11 -6.81 -5.19 16.53
C MET A 11 -7.66 -5.00 15.28
N ARG A 12 -9.00 -4.97 15.42
CA ARG A 12 -9.92 -4.65 14.33
C ARG A 12 -9.77 -3.22 13.83
N LEU A 13 -9.58 -2.25 14.74
CA LEU A 13 -9.33 -0.86 14.36
C LEU A 13 -8.00 -0.69 13.60
N ALA A 14 -6.97 -1.44 14.00
CA ALA A 14 -5.67 -1.49 13.33
C ALA A 14 -5.67 -2.32 12.03
N ARG A 15 -6.76 -3.02 11.70
CA ARG A 15 -6.89 -3.96 10.57
C ARG A 15 -5.95 -5.15 10.60
N MET A 16 -5.60 -5.63 11.79
CA MET A 16 -4.84 -6.86 11.94
C MET A 16 -5.65 -8.10 11.50
N ASP A 17 -6.99 -8.00 11.46
CA ASP A 17 -7.91 -9.02 10.93
C ASP A 17 -7.92 -9.11 9.39
N ARG A 18 -7.37 -8.11 8.69
CA ARG A 18 -7.41 -8.00 7.21
C ARG A 18 -6.02 -7.73 6.64
N PRO A 19 -5.18 -8.76 6.50
CA PRO A 19 -3.75 -8.60 6.21
C PRO A 19 -3.43 -8.08 4.80
N ILE A 20 -4.39 -8.13 3.87
CA ILE A 20 -4.15 -7.82 2.46
C ILE A 20 -3.50 -6.43 2.25
N GLY A 21 -3.96 -5.41 2.98
CA GLY A 21 -3.40 -4.07 2.86
C GLY A 21 -1.96 -3.99 3.40
N THR A 22 -1.63 -4.77 4.43
CA THR A 22 -0.25 -4.88 4.94
C THR A 22 0.64 -5.54 3.90
N LEU A 23 0.19 -6.64 3.30
CA LEU A 23 0.98 -7.39 2.31
C LEU A 23 1.23 -6.56 1.04
N LEU A 24 0.21 -5.84 0.55
CA LEU A 24 0.37 -4.95 -0.61
C LEU A 24 1.31 -3.76 -0.34
N LEU A 25 1.46 -3.33 0.92
CA LEU A 25 2.49 -2.37 1.32
C LEU A 25 3.86 -3.04 1.51
N MET A 26 3.88 -4.30 1.94
CA MET A 26 5.08 -5.08 2.23
C MET A 26 5.87 -5.42 0.97
N TRP A 27 5.24 -5.97 -0.08
CA TRP A 27 5.99 -6.44 -1.26
C TRP A 27 6.83 -5.37 -1.94
N PRO A 28 6.32 -4.15 -2.22
CA PRO A 28 7.12 -3.07 -2.79
C PRO A 28 8.25 -2.62 -1.87
N CYS A 29 7.99 -2.58 -0.56
CA CYS A 29 8.99 -2.25 0.44
C CYS A 29 10.13 -3.28 0.45
N LEU A 30 9.81 -4.58 0.42
CA LEU A 30 10.81 -5.65 0.40
C LEU A 30 11.57 -5.66 -0.93
N MET A 31 10.90 -5.47 -2.07
CA MET A 31 11.58 -5.32 -3.36
C MET A 31 12.58 -4.15 -3.33
N ALA A 32 12.19 -3.00 -2.77
CA ALA A 32 13.09 -1.86 -2.65
C ALA A 32 14.30 -2.15 -1.76
N LEU A 33 14.12 -2.86 -0.64
CA LEU A 33 15.23 -3.30 0.21
C LEU A 33 16.19 -4.23 -0.54
N THR A 34 15.66 -5.20 -1.30
CA THR A 34 16.47 -6.15 -2.09
C THR A 34 17.23 -5.45 -3.21
N PHE A 35 16.57 -4.56 -3.97
CA PHE A 35 17.24 -3.75 -4.98
C PHE A 35 18.33 -2.86 -4.38
N ALA A 36 18.02 -2.14 -3.31
CA ALA A 36 18.96 -1.21 -2.66
C ALA A 36 20.17 -1.93 -2.05
N ALA A 37 19.99 -3.16 -1.57
CA ALA A 37 21.09 -3.97 -1.04
C ALA A 37 21.90 -4.67 -2.15
N GLY A 38 21.40 -4.73 -3.39
CA GLY A 38 21.99 -5.55 -4.45
C GLY A 38 21.96 -7.05 -4.12
N GLY A 39 20.97 -7.50 -3.33
CA GLY A 39 20.93 -8.86 -2.80
C GLY A 39 20.09 -8.99 -1.54
N LEU A 40 20.56 -9.81 -0.59
CA LEU A 40 19.89 -9.91 0.71
C LEU A 40 20.10 -8.60 1.51
N PRO A 41 19.03 -7.97 1.99
CA PRO A 41 19.14 -6.76 2.78
C PRO A 41 19.83 -7.02 4.13
N ASP A 42 20.49 -5.98 4.68
CA ASP A 42 20.91 -6.01 6.08
C ASP A 42 19.76 -6.47 6.98
N LEU A 43 20.04 -7.44 7.86
CA LEU A 43 19.01 -8.11 8.64
C LEU A 43 18.32 -7.16 9.64
N ASN A 44 19.06 -6.22 10.23
CA ASN A 44 18.48 -5.26 11.16
C ASN A 44 17.55 -4.30 10.43
N VAL A 45 17.99 -3.77 9.27
CA VAL A 45 17.15 -2.94 8.40
C VAL A 45 15.91 -3.71 7.96
N PHE A 46 16.05 -4.95 7.51
CA PHE A 46 14.93 -5.79 7.09
C PHE A 46 13.89 -5.97 8.20
N ILE A 47 14.31 -6.34 9.42
CA ILE A 47 13.41 -6.53 10.56
C ILE A 47 12.70 -5.22 10.91
N ILE A 48 13.44 -4.11 10.95
CA ILE A 48 12.88 -2.78 11.24
C ILE A 48 11.79 -2.42 10.23
N PHE A 49 12.03 -2.61 8.93
CA PHE A 49 11.06 -2.28 7.89
C PHE A 49 9.84 -3.22 7.92
N VAL A 50 10.04 -4.53 8.13
CA VAL A 50 8.92 -5.47 8.25
C VAL A 50 7.99 -5.05 9.41
N ILE A 51 8.55 -4.83 10.61
CA ILE A 51 7.76 -4.38 11.76
C ILE A 51 7.12 -3.01 11.47
N GLY A 52 7.90 -2.10 10.88
CA GLY A 52 7.45 -0.76 10.50
C GLY A 52 6.26 -0.78 9.54
N VAL A 53 6.22 -1.69 8.56
CA VAL A 53 5.08 -1.85 7.64
C VAL A 53 3.82 -2.23 8.40
N PHE A 54 3.88 -3.19 9.34
CA PHE A 54 2.72 -3.55 10.18
C PHE A 54 2.25 -2.37 11.03
N SER A 55 3.16 -1.67 11.69
CA SER A 55 2.83 -0.55 12.56
C SER A 55 2.29 0.66 11.78
N MET A 56 2.91 1.03 10.67
CA MET A 56 2.46 2.15 9.85
C MET A 56 1.16 1.86 9.09
N ARG A 57 0.93 0.60 8.69
CA ARG A 57 -0.38 0.19 8.17
C ARG A 57 -1.47 0.38 9.21
N ALA A 58 -1.22 -0.02 10.47
CA ALA A 58 -2.14 0.20 11.58
C ALA A 58 -2.39 1.69 11.83
N CYS A 59 -1.34 2.52 11.86
CA CYS A 59 -1.49 3.98 11.96
C CYS A 59 -2.41 4.54 10.87
N GLY A 60 -2.17 4.16 9.61
CA GLY A 60 -3.00 4.55 8.47
C GLY A 60 -4.45 4.13 8.61
N CYS A 61 -4.73 2.91 9.09
CA CYS A 61 -6.10 2.45 9.38
C CYS A 61 -6.78 3.31 10.44
N ILE A 62 -6.11 3.51 11.58
CA ILE A 62 -6.68 4.21 12.73
C ILE A 62 -7.02 5.65 12.37
N ILE A 63 -6.09 6.37 11.72
CA ILE A 63 -6.34 7.77 11.33
C ILE A 63 -7.38 7.87 10.23
N ASN A 64 -7.46 6.89 9.32
CA ASN A 64 -8.49 6.84 8.31
C ASN A 64 -9.89 6.65 8.92
N ASP A 65 -10.06 5.64 9.78
CA ASP A 65 -11.34 5.39 10.48
C ASP A 65 -11.70 6.58 11.40
N TYR A 66 -10.71 7.22 12.03
CA TYR A 66 -10.93 8.45 12.80
C TYR A 66 -11.48 9.58 11.92
N ALA A 67 -10.86 9.84 10.76
CA ALA A 67 -11.31 10.88 9.85
C ALA A 67 -12.73 10.58 9.33
N ASP A 68 -13.02 9.31 9.05
CA ASP A 68 -14.24 8.84 8.39
C ASP A 68 -15.41 8.52 9.32
N ARG A 69 -15.21 8.60 10.64
CA ARG A 69 -16.16 8.19 11.68
C ARG A 69 -17.63 8.60 11.48
N ASN A 70 -17.87 9.81 11.00
CA ASN A 70 -19.23 10.32 10.78
C ASN A 70 -19.83 9.81 9.46
N LEU A 71 -19.00 9.47 8.48
CA LEU A 71 -19.42 8.95 7.18
C LEU A 71 -19.61 7.44 7.25
N ASP A 72 -18.68 6.75 7.90
CA ASP A 72 -18.63 5.29 7.96
C ASP A 72 -19.88 4.70 8.63
N ALA A 73 -20.52 5.43 9.55
CA ALA A 73 -21.79 5.04 10.20
C ALA A 73 -22.97 4.96 9.22
N HIS A 74 -22.89 5.65 8.08
CA HIS A 74 -23.96 5.70 7.07
C HIS A 74 -23.71 4.77 5.88
N VAL A 75 -22.64 3.98 5.89
CA VAL A 75 -22.25 3.10 4.78
C VAL A 75 -22.28 1.64 5.22
N GLU A 76 -23.01 0.80 4.48
CA GLU A 76 -23.35 -0.58 4.87
C GLU A 76 -22.12 -1.45 5.19
N ARG A 77 -21.04 -1.28 4.42
CA ARG A 77 -19.79 -2.03 4.58
C ARG A 77 -18.96 -1.58 5.80
N THR A 78 -19.11 -0.33 6.24
CA THR A 78 -18.23 0.31 7.21
C THR A 78 -18.94 0.67 8.52
N LYS A 79 -20.27 0.56 8.59
CA LYS A 79 -21.04 0.83 9.80
C LYS A 79 -20.65 -0.04 11.00
N ALA A 80 -20.10 -1.23 10.73
CA ALA A 80 -19.60 -2.17 11.75
C ALA A 80 -18.14 -1.92 12.16
N ARG A 81 -17.50 -0.83 11.68
CA ARG A 81 -16.14 -0.47 12.11
C ARG A 81 -16.16 0.00 13.57
N PRO A 82 -15.14 -0.35 14.38
CA PRO A 82 -15.13 -0.05 15.81
C PRO A 82 -15.45 1.41 16.20
N LEU A 83 -14.98 2.35 15.40
CA LEU A 83 -15.15 3.78 15.67
C LEU A 83 -16.51 4.30 15.18
N ALA A 84 -17.06 3.72 14.11
CA ALA A 84 -18.39 4.03 13.59
C ALA A 84 -19.52 3.38 14.41
N SER A 85 -19.28 2.18 14.95
CA SER A 85 -20.20 1.43 15.82
C SER A 85 -20.19 1.93 17.27
N GLY A 86 -19.23 2.77 17.65
CA GLY A 86 -19.07 3.28 19.01
C GLY A 86 -18.39 2.32 19.99
N GLU A 87 -17.82 1.20 19.50
CA GLU A 87 -17.02 0.27 20.31
C GLU A 87 -15.73 0.91 20.86
N VAL A 88 -15.22 1.96 20.19
CA VAL A 88 -14.06 2.75 20.63
C VAL A 88 -14.37 4.24 20.54
N SER A 89 -13.95 5.00 21.56
CA SER A 89 -14.05 6.46 21.52
C SER A 89 -13.01 7.08 20.57
N SER A 90 -13.34 8.25 20.01
CA SER A 90 -12.41 9.05 19.21
C SER A 90 -11.09 9.36 19.94
N LYS A 91 -11.14 9.53 21.27
CA LYS A 91 -9.95 9.79 22.10
C LYS A 91 -9.05 8.56 22.20
N GLU A 92 -9.63 7.38 22.42
CA GLU A 92 -8.88 6.12 22.48
C GLU A 92 -8.20 5.81 21.14
N ALA A 93 -8.90 6.04 20.02
CA ALA A 93 -8.32 5.87 18.69
C ALA A 93 -7.10 6.77 18.45
N LEU A 94 -7.18 8.05 18.83
CA LEU A 94 -6.04 8.98 18.71
C LEU A 94 -4.87 8.61 19.63
N LEU A 95 -5.15 8.14 20.85
CA LEU A 95 -4.10 7.64 21.75
C LEU A 95 -3.42 6.39 21.20
N LEU A 96 -4.19 5.47 20.61
CA LEU A 96 -3.65 4.28 19.95
C LEU A 96 -2.80 4.67 18.73
N PHE A 97 -3.30 5.58 17.89
CA PHE A 97 -2.55 6.13 16.76
C PHE A 97 -1.21 6.71 17.23
N LEU A 98 -1.23 7.56 18.27
CA LEU A 98 -0.02 8.19 18.80
C LEU A 98 0.96 7.13 19.36
N ALA A 99 0.47 6.13 20.09
CA ALA A 99 1.30 5.07 20.64
C ALA A 99 2.00 4.25 19.53
N VAL A 100 1.26 3.83 18.49
CA VAL A 100 1.82 3.07 17.38
C VAL A 100 2.75 3.94 16.51
N ALA A 101 2.44 5.22 16.34
CA ALA A 101 3.29 6.17 15.61
C ALA A 101 4.61 6.41 16.35
N LEU A 102 4.58 6.62 17.67
CA LEU A 102 5.79 6.76 18.49
C LEU A 102 6.63 5.49 18.52
N PHE A 103 5.99 4.32 18.58
CA PHE A 103 6.69 3.04 18.44
C PHE A 103 7.40 2.93 17.08
N SER A 104 6.69 3.25 15.99
CA SER A 104 7.26 3.24 14.63
C SER A 104 8.41 4.25 14.48
N PHE A 105 8.28 5.42 15.10
CA PHE A 105 9.34 6.42 15.12
C PHE A 105 10.56 5.93 15.91
N GLY A 106 10.36 5.22 17.02
CA GLY A 106 11.43 4.57 17.77
C GLY A 106 12.25 3.60 16.91
N LEU A 107 11.60 2.82 16.04
CA LEU A 107 12.29 1.96 15.07
C LEU A 107 13.11 2.77 14.06
N VAL A 108 12.56 3.88 13.56
CA VAL A 108 13.24 4.76 12.61
C VAL A 108 14.48 5.43 13.24
N LEU A 109 14.46 5.75 14.53
CA LEU A 109 15.61 6.31 15.26
C LEU A 109 16.79 5.34 15.35
N MET A 110 16.58 4.05 15.08
CA MET A 110 17.65 3.04 15.02
C MET A 110 18.34 3.01 13.64
N LEU A 111 17.85 3.79 12.67
CA LEU A 111 18.40 3.90 11.32
C LEU A 111 19.18 5.21 11.15
N ASN A 112 19.61 5.52 9.93
CA ASN A 112 20.39 6.71 9.64
C ASN A 112 19.53 7.99 9.58
N PRO A 113 20.15 9.19 9.69
CA PRO A 113 19.45 10.47 9.72
C PRO A 113 18.56 10.76 8.51
N LEU A 114 18.92 10.26 7.32
CA LEU A 114 18.12 10.46 6.12
C LEU A 114 16.76 9.74 6.22
N VAL A 115 16.73 8.53 6.77
CA VAL A 115 15.47 7.81 7.03
C VAL A 115 14.62 8.55 8.05
N VAL A 116 15.23 9.13 9.10
CA VAL A 116 14.52 9.96 10.08
C VAL A 116 13.84 11.15 9.40
N GLN A 117 14.55 11.88 8.55
CA GLN A 117 13.97 13.01 7.79
C GLN A 117 12.82 12.57 6.87
N LEU A 118 13.00 11.47 6.13
CA LEU A 118 11.97 10.93 5.24
C LEU A 118 10.73 10.43 6.01
N SER A 119 10.91 9.92 7.23
CA SER A 119 9.79 9.45 8.06
C SER A 119 8.84 10.58 8.48
N VAL A 120 9.36 11.80 8.69
CA VAL A 120 8.54 12.99 8.98
C VAL A 120 7.62 13.29 7.81
N VAL A 121 8.11 13.19 6.58
CA VAL A 121 7.27 13.33 5.38
C VAL A 121 6.26 12.19 5.32
N GLY A 122 6.67 10.95 5.59
CA GLY A 122 5.79 9.77 5.58
C GLY A 122 4.60 9.89 6.54
N ILE A 123 4.81 10.35 7.77
CA ILE A 123 3.72 10.53 8.73
C ILE A 123 2.79 11.69 8.35
N ILE A 124 3.33 12.79 7.79
CA ILE A 124 2.52 13.90 7.29
C ILE A 124 1.62 13.42 6.14
N LEU A 125 2.17 12.68 5.18
CA LEU A 125 1.39 12.08 4.09
C LEU A 125 0.31 11.15 4.63
N THR A 126 0.63 10.31 5.62
CA THR A 126 -0.31 9.39 6.26
C THR A 126 -1.48 10.13 6.92
N ILE A 127 -1.23 11.26 7.57
CA ILE A 127 -2.27 12.08 8.23
C ILE A 127 -3.13 12.82 7.21
N ILE A 128 -2.55 13.31 6.11
CA ILE A 128 -3.27 14.08 5.09
C ILE A 128 -4.19 13.17 4.26
N TYR A 129 -3.74 11.95 3.94
CA TYR A 129 -4.41 11.04 3.01
C TYR A 129 -5.94 10.88 3.25
N PRO A 130 -6.43 10.57 4.47
CA PRO A 130 -7.87 10.33 4.68
C PRO A 130 -8.77 11.51 4.30
N PHE A 131 -8.23 12.73 4.34
CA PHE A 131 -8.98 13.94 4.01
C PHE A 131 -9.06 14.19 2.50
N THR A 132 -8.19 13.58 1.71
CA THR A 132 -8.07 13.84 0.26
C THR A 132 -9.35 13.49 -0.50
N LYS A 133 -10.06 12.41 -0.12
CA LYS A 133 -11.31 12.00 -0.75
C LYS A 133 -12.45 13.01 -0.67
N ARG A 134 -12.33 14.03 0.20
CA ARG A 134 -13.30 15.14 0.31
C ARG A 134 -13.04 16.24 -0.71
N TYR A 135 -11.79 16.40 -1.13
CA TYR A 135 -11.35 17.53 -1.95
C TYR A 135 -11.01 17.12 -3.38
N THR A 136 -10.48 15.91 -3.60
CA THR A 136 -10.07 15.41 -4.91
C THR A 136 -10.82 14.15 -5.34
N ASN A 137 -10.95 13.96 -6.65
CA ASN A 137 -11.44 12.72 -7.28
C ASN A 137 -10.36 11.65 -7.42
N MET A 138 -9.14 11.91 -6.92
CA MET A 138 -7.99 11.03 -7.08
C MET A 138 -7.34 10.63 -5.73
N PRO A 139 -8.11 10.25 -4.68
CA PRO A 139 -7.52 9.82 -3.42
C PRO A 139 -6.58 8.60 -3.59
N GLN A 140 -6.84 7.75 -4.58
CA GLN A 140 -5.99 6.61 -4.96
C GLN A 140 -4.56 7.02 -5.33
N MET A 141 -4.41 8.16 -6.01
CA MET A 141 -3.08 8.66 -6.41
C MET A 141 -2.31 9.21 -5.21
N PHE A 142 -3.02 9.82 -4.26
CA PHE A 142 -2.40 10.23 -3.01
C PHE A 142 -2.02 9.00 -2.16
N LEU A 143 -2.89 7.98 -2.11
CA LEU A 143 -2.59 6.70 -1.46
C LEU A 143 -1.34 6.04 -2.06
N GLY A 144 -1.23 6.04 -3.39
CA GLY A 144 -0.05 5.58 -4.11
C GLY A 144 1.23 6.26 -3.62
N THR A 145 1.19 7.56 -3.36
CA THR A 145 2.33 8.31 -2.82
C THR A 145 2.66 7.86 -1.40
N VAL A 146 1.65 7.71 -0.53
CA VAL A 146 1.84 7.24 0.86
C VAL A 146 2.47 5.85 0.88
N TRP A 147 1.96 4.92 0.07
CA TRP A 147 2.44 3.52 0.08
C TRP A 147 3.83 3.39 -0.55
N SER A 148 4.08 4.15 -1.62
CA SER A 148 5.38 4.16 -2.30
C SER A 148 6.47 4.86 -1.49
N TRP A 149 6.12 5.64 -0.45
CA TRP A 149 7.10 6.33 0.39
C TRP A 149 8.04 5.39 1.15
N SER A 150 7.67 4.13 1.33
CA SER A 150 8.55 3.10 1.89
C SER A 150 9.80 2.86 1.03
N ILE A 151 9.74 3.12 -0.28
CA ILE A 151 10.81 2.84 -1.25
C ILE A 151 12.01 3.77 -1.04
N PRO A 152 11.89 5.11 -1.07
CA PRO A 152 13.02 5.99 -0.80
C PRO A 152 13.56 5.80 0.62
N MET A 153 12.70 5.46 1.60
CA MET A 153 13.16 5.11 2.95
C MET A 153 14.02 3.83 2.95
N ALA A 154 13.62 2.79 2.21
CA ALA A 154 14.37 1.54 2.11
C ALA A 154 15.75 1.76 1.47
N TYR A 155 15.82 2.54 0.38
CA TYR A 155 17.09 2.92 -0.24
C TYR A 155 17.98 3.75 0.69
N ALA A 156 17.40 4.75 1.34
CA ALA A 156 18.12 5.55 2.32
C ALA A 156 18.66 4.68 3.45
N ALA A 157 17.90 3.69 3.92
CA ALA A 157 18.31 2.80 5.00
C ALA A 157 19.49 1.90 4.63
N GLN A 158 19.49 1.33 3.41
CA GLN A 158 20.55 0.43 2.94
C GLN A 158 21.80 1.17 2.45
N THR A 159 21.62 2.25 1.69
CA THR A 159 22.71 2.89 0.93
C THR A 159 23.14 4.24 1.50
N GLY A 160 22.38 4.81 2.43
CA GLY A 160 22.58 6.17 2.92
C GLY A 160 22.16 7.27 1.93
N THR A 161 21.64 6.91 0.75
CA THR A 161 21.23 7.85 -0.31
C THR A 161 19.90 7.43 -0.95
N VAL A 162 19.30 8.28 -1.78
CA VAL A 162 18.13 7.95 -2.60
C VAL A 162 18.47 8.21 -4.06
N PRO A 163 19.07 7.22 -4.76
CA PRO A 163 19.48 7.37 -6.15
C PRO A 163 18.28 7.40 -7.11
N VAL A 164 18.54 7.64 -8.41
CA VAL A 164 17.50 7.67 -9.45
C VAL A 164 16.73 6.36 -9.53
N GLU A 165 17.40 5.21 -9.36
CA GLU A 165 16.76 3.89 -9.47
C GLU A 165 15.60 3.72 -8.48
N ALA A 166 15.71 4.31 -7.28
CA ALA A 166 14.66 4.30 -6.27
C ALA A 166 13.35 4.92 -6.76
N TRP A 167 13.46 5.94 -7.63
CA TRP A 167 12.30 6.65 -8.17
C TRP A 167 11.59 5.89 -9.29
N TRP A 168 12.28 5.02 -10.02
CA TRP A 168 11.61 4.07 -10.92
C TRP A 168 10.74 3.09 -10.15
N LEU A 169 11.24 2.53 -9.06
CA LEU A 169 10.45 1.67 -8.19
C LEU A 169 9.31 2.44 -7.51
N PHE A 170 9.56 3.69 -7.09
CA PHE A 170 8.51 4.57 -6.58
C PHE A 170 7.39 4.75 -7.60
N ALA A 171 7.74 5.13 -8.84
CA ALA A 171 6.78 5.35 -9.92
C ALA A 171 6.04 4.05 -10.28
N ALA A 172 6.76 2.92 -10.30
CA ALA A 172 6.19 1.60 -10.52
C ALA A 172 5.10 1.27 -9.49
N ASN A 173 5.45 1.36 -8.21
CA ASN A 173 4.53 1.08 -7.13
C ASN A 173 3.38 2.07 -7.09
N TRP A 174 3.64 3.35 -7.33
CA TRP A 174 2.62 4.38 -7.38
C TRP A 174 1.57 4.08 -8.45
N CYS A 175 2.00 3.76 -9.68
CA CYS A 175 1.11 3.37 -10.77
C CYS A 175 0.34 2.09 -10.41
N TRP A 176 1.02 1.11 -9.82
CA TRP A 176 0.42 -0.15 -9.44
C TRP A 176 -0.64 0.01 -8.34
N THR A 177 -0.36 0.83 -7.31
CA THR A 177 -1.31 1.20 -6.26
C THR A 177 -2.54 1.86 -6.83
N VAL A 178 -2.38 2.82 -7.75
CA VAL A 178 -3.51 3.45 -8.42
C VAL A 178 -4.35 2.42 -9.17
N ALA A 179 -3.71 1.47 -9.87
CA ALA A 179 -4.42 0.43 -10.61
C ALA A 179 -5.27 -0.47 -9.70
N TYR A 180 -4.68 -1.12 -8.69
CA TYR A 180 -5.43 -2.05 -7.85
C TYR A 180 -6.39 -1.35 -6.89
N ASP A 181 -6.07 -0.15 -6.40
CA ASP A 181 -6.95 0.57 -5.49
C ASP A 181 -8.14 1.18 -6.24
N THR A 182 -7.99 1.44 -7.55
CA THR A 182 -9.14 1.74 -8.42
C THR A 182 -10.02 0.50 -8.60
N MET A 183 -9.45 -0.71 -8.77
CA MET A 183 -10.25 -1.95 -8.78
C MET A 183 -11.03 -2.14 -7.47
N TYR A 184 -10.41 -1.79 -6.34
CA TYR A 184 -11.07 -1.82 -5.04
C TYR A 184 -12.18 -0.77 -4.94
N ALA A 185 -11.95 0.46 -5.40
CA ALA A 185 -12.96 1.51 -5.45
C ALA A 185 -14.15 1.18 -6.39
N MET A 186 -13.93 0.35 -7.42
CA MET A 186 -15.04 -0.17 -8.26
C MET A 186 -16.02 -1.06 -7.49
N VAL A 187 -15.61 -1.63 -6.35
CA VAL A 187 -16.49 -2.42 -5.47
C VAL A 187 -17.51 -1.51 -4.76
N ASP A 188 -17.08 -0.32 -4.36
CA ASP A 188 -17.86 0.64 -3.58
C ASP A 188 -18.56 1.70 -4.44
N ARG A 189 -18.38 1.69 -5.77
CA ARG A 189 -18.83 2.75 -6.70
C ARG A 189 -20.28 3.21 -6.49
N ASP A 190 -21.25 2.29 -6.46
CA ASP A 190 -22.66 2.71 -6.37
C ASP A 190 -23.01 3.28 -4.99
N ASP A 191 -22.28 2.87 -3.96
CA ASP A 191 -22.49 3.35 -2.60
C ASP A 191 -21.83 4.72 -2.43
N ASP A 192 -20.62 4.91 -2.97
CA ASP A 192 -19.92 6.20 -3.03
C ASP A 192 -20.74 7.27 -3.78
N LEU A 193 -21.40 6.90 -4.89
CA LEU A 193 -22.25 7.80 -5.66
C LEU A 193 -23.47 8.30 -4.86
N LYS A 194 -24.06 7.46 -4.01
CA LYS A 194 -25.23 7.85 -3.18
C LYS A 194 -24.87 8.87 -2.11
N ILE A 195 -23.65 8.80 -1.58
CA ILE A 195 -23.17 9.63 -0.46
C ILE A 195 -22.25 10.77 -0.93
N GLY A 196 -22.01 10.90 -2.24
CA GLY A 196 -21.18 11.96 -2.83
C GLY A 196 -19.68 11.84 -2.54
N ILE A 197 -19.18 10.63 -2.22
CA ILE A 197 -17.74 10.38 -2.07
C ILE A 197 -17.09 10.35 -3.46
N LYS A 198 -15.90 10.95 -3.56
CA LYS A 198 -15.13 11.04 -4.79
C LYS A 198 -14.08 9.92 -4.85
N SER A 199 -13.93 9.28 -6.02
CA SER A 199 -12.94 8.22 -6.25
C SER A 199 -12.52 8.15 -7.72
N THR A 200 -11.37 7.53 -8.00
CA THR A 200 -10.95 7.28 -9.40
C THR A 200 -11.94 6.39 -10.14
N ALA A 201 -12.61 5.47 -9.46
CA ALA A 201 -13.65 4.65 -10.05
C ALA A 201 -14.83 5.50 -10.56
N ILE A 202 -15.17 6.60 -9.87
CA ILE A 202 -16.19 7.55 -10.32
C ILE A 202 -15.63 8.45 -11.42
N LEU A 203 -14.44 9.01 -11.22
CA LEU A 203 -13.78 9.92 -12.17
C LEU A 203 -13.56 9.30 -13.55
N PHE A 204 -13.02 8.08 -13.57
CA PHE A 204 -12.70 7.37 -14.80
C PHE A 204 -13.96 6.83 -15.48
N GLY A 205 -15.05 6.64 -14.73
CA GLY A 205 -16.35 6.21 -15.24
C GLY A 205 -16.23 4.98 -16.15
N ARG A 206 -16.72 5.09 -17.39
CA ARG A 206 -16.67 4.01 -18.38
C ARG A 206 -15.25 3.63 -18.84
N PHE A 207 -14.27 4.52 -18.64
CA PHE A 207 -12.87 4.31 -19.04
C PHE A 207 -12.01 3.70 -17.92
N ASP A 208 -12.59 3.42 -16.76
CA ASP A 208 -11.94 2.78 -15.61
C ASP A 208 -10.97 1.66 -16.00
N ARG A 209 -11.41 0.68 -16.79
CA ARG A 209 -10.58 -0.46 -17.23
C ARG A 209 -9.40 -0.06 -18.10
N HIS A 210 -9.61 0.87 -19.03
CA HIS A 210 -8.56 1.35 -19.93
C HIS A 210 -7.49 2.12 -19.16
N ILE A 211 -7.91 2.96 -18.22
CA ILE A 211 -7.00 3.75 -17.39
C ILE A 211 -6.26 2.83 -16.40
N ILE A 212 -6.94 1.86 -15.78
CA ILE A 212 -6.28 0.81 -14.99
C ILE A 212 -5.23 0.08 -15.82
N GLY A 213 -5.56 -0.27 -17.08
CA GLY A 213 -4.62 -0.92 -17.99
C GLY A 213 -3.41 -0.04 -18.33
N ALA A 214 -3.61 1.26 -18.50
CA ALA A 214 -2.53 2.22 -18.71
C ALA A 214 -1.61 2.32 -17.47
N PHE A 215 -2.17 2.36 -16.26
CA PHE A 215 -1.39 2.34 -15.03
C PHE A 215 -0.65 1.01 -14.82
N GLN A 216 -1.27 -0.14 -15.14
CA GLN A 216 -0.59 -1.43 -15.12
C GLN A 216 0.59 -1.47 -16.10
N PHE A 217 0.41 -0.93 -17.31
CA PHE A 217 1.47 -0.83 -18.32
C PHE A 217 2.59 0.12 -17.88
N ALA A 218 2.25 1.27 -17.30
CA ALA A 218 3.24 2.21 -16.75
C ALA A 218 4.03 1.60 -15.59
N ALA A 219 3.35 0.90 -14.67
CA ALA A 219 3.99 0.18 -13.58
C ALA A 219 4.98 -0.87 -14.11
N LEU A 220 4.55 -1.68 -15.07
CA LEU A 220 5.38 -2.69 -15.73
C LEU A 220 6.61 -2.06 -16.40
N SER A 221 6.44 -0.96 -17.12
CA SER A 221 7.54 -0.26 -17.79
C SER A 221 8.59 0.22 -16.78
N CYS A 222 8.16 0.79 -15.66
CA CYS A 222 9.06 1.24 -14.60
C CYS A 222 9.79 0.07 -13.91
N LEU A 223 9.11 -1.07 -13.69
CA LEU A 223 9.73 -2.28 -13.14
C LEU A 223 10.80 -2.85 -14.09
N ILE A 224 10.51 -2.89 -15.39
CA ILE A 224 11.48 -3.34 -16.41
C ILE A 224 12.69 -2.41 -16.43
N ILE A 225 12.50 -1.10 -16.42
CA ILE A 225 13.59 -0.12 -16.39
C ILE A 225 14.45 -0.32 -15.13
N ALA A 226 13.83 -0.42 -13.95
CA ALA A 226 14.54 -0.67 -12.70
C ALA A 226 15.34 -1.98 -12.73
N GLY A 227 14.78 -3.05 -13.32
CA GLY A 227 15.48 -4.31 -13.52
C GLY A 227 16.68 -4.19 -14.47
N ILE A 228 16.55 -3.45 -15.56
CA ILE A 228 17.65 -3.20 -16.52
C ILE A 228 18.76 -2.38 -15.86
N GLU A 229 18.42 -1.29 -15.17
CA GLU A 229 19.41 -0.46 -14.47
C GLU A 229 20.16 -1.23 -13.37
N ALA A 230 19.48 -2.19 -12.73
CA ALA A 230 20.08 -3.05 -11.71
C ALA A 230 20.71 -4.34 -12.28
N ASP A 231 20.82 -4.48 -13.61
CA ASP A 231 21.37 -5.66 -14.30
C ASP A 231 20.73 -6.99 -13.84
N ARG A 232 19.40 -7.03 -13.75
CA ARG A 232 18.64 -8.23 -13.36
C ARG A 232 18.45 -9.18 -14.53
N GLY A 233 18.58 -10.48 -14.24
CA GLY A 233 18.66 -11.54 -15.23
C GLY A 233 17.32 -12.19 -15.62
N ALA A 234 17.44 -13.41 -16.13
CA ALA A 234 16.32 -14.15 -16.69
C ALA A 234 15.26 -14.54 -15.63
N ILE A 235 15.64 -14.75 -14.37
CA ILE A 235 14.70 -15.14 -13.31
C ILE A 235 13.80 -13.94 -12.98
N TYR A 236 14.37 -12.74 -12.90
CA TYR A 236 13.58 -11.51 -12.75
C TYR A 236 12.64 -11.31 -13.95
N ALA A 237 13.12 -11.53 -15.18
CA ALA A 237 12.28 -11.46 -16.37
C ALA A 237 11.10 -12.45 -16.35
N LEU A 238 11.27 -13.66 -15.80
CA LEU A 238 10.15 -14.60 -15.56
C LEU A 238 9.15 -14.04 -14.55
N GLY A 239 9.62 -13.37 -13.49
CA GLY A 239 8.78 -12.65 -12.54
C GLY A 239 7.95 -11.55 -13.20
N ILE A 240 8.56 -10.79 -14.11
CA ILE A 240 7.88 -9.77 -14.93
C ILE A 240 6.81 -10.40 -15.81
N LEU A 241 7.10 -11.52 -16.49
CA LEU A 241 6.10 -12.24 -17.30
C LEU A 241 4.93 -12.75 -16.45
N ALA A 242 5.20 -13.25 -15.24
CA ALA A 242 4.15 -13.64 -14.31
C ALA A 242 3.29 -12.44 -13.89
N PHE A 243 3.90 -11.29 -13.60
CA PHE A 243 3.21 -10.05 -13.28
C PHE A 243 2.29 -9.59 -14.42
N ILE A 244 2.74 -9.70 -15.68
CA ILE A 244 1.89 -9.46 -16.88
C ILE A 244 0.70 -10.41 -16.90
N GLY A 245 0.93 -11.71 -16.64
CA GLY A 245 -0.13 -12.71 -16.55
C GLY A 245 -1.20 -12.35 -15.52
N PHE A 246 -0.78 -11.92 -14.33
CA PHE A 246 -1.71 -11.42 -13.30
C PHE A 246 -2.44 -10.16 -13.75
N ALA A 247 -1.77 -9.18 -14.35
CA ALA A 247 -2.39 -7.96 -14.84
C ALA A 247 -3.49 -8.24 -15.90
N VAL A 248 -3.21 -9.15 -16.84
CA VAL A 248 -4.19 -9.61 -17.85
C VAL A 248 -5.35 -10.33 -17.19
N TYR A 249 -5.10 -11.19 -16.21
CA TYR A 249 -6.15 -11.88 -15.46
C TYR A 249 -7.06 -10.91 -14.71
N GLN A 250 -6.48 -9.91 -14.03
CA GLN A 250 -7.21 -8.84 -13.36
C GLN A 250 -8.09 -8.06 -14.34
N GLN A 251 -7.59 -7.74 -15.54
CA GLN A 251 -8.36 -7.09 -16.61
C GLN A 251 -9.55 -7.92 -17.09
N LYS A 252 -9.43 -9.25 -17.11
CA LYS A 252 -10.53 -10.17 -17.40
C LYS A 252 -11.57 -10.16 -16.28
N LEU A 253 -11.14 -10.23 -15.02
CA LEU A 253 -12.05 -10.21 -13.86
C LEU A 253 -12.90 -8.94 -13.81
N ILE A 254 -12.29 -7.77 -14.03
CA ILE A 254 -13.01 -6.49 -13.98
C ILE A 254 -13.82 -6.20 -15.25
N PHE A 255 -13.87 -7.11 -16.22
CA PHE A 255 -14.52 -6.87 -17.53
C PHE A 255 -15.97 -6.42 -17.39
N THR A 256 -16.74 -7.16 -16.59
CA THR A 256 -18.17 -6.89 -16.33
C THR A 256 -18.39 -5.94 -15.16
N ARG A 257 -17.32 -5.51 -14.46
CA ARG A 257 -17.37 -4.59 -13.31
C ARG A 257 -18.24 -5.09 -12.16
N GLN A 258 -18.46 -6.40 -12.07
CA GLN A 258 -19.17 -7.02 -10.96
C GLN A 258 -18.35 -6.86 -9.67
N ARG A 259 -18.99 -6.36 -8.60
CA ARG A 259 -18.36 -6.06 -7.31
C ARG A 259 -17.47 -7.20 -6.80
N ALA A 260 -17.97 -8.44 -6.83
CA ALA A 260 -17.21 -9.61 -6.38
C ALA A 260 -15.92 -9.82 -7.19
N ASN A 261 -15.99 -9.76 -8.53
CA ASN A 261 -14.83 -9.96 -9.38
C ASN A 261 -13.81 -8.80 -9.28
N CYS A 262 -14.29 -7.56 -9.09
CA CYS A 262 -13.41 -6.42 -8.81
C CYS A 262 -12.65 -6.61 -7.49
N PHE A 263 -13.33 -7.11 -6.46
CA PHE A 263 -12.68 -7.43 -5.20
C PHE A 263 -11.67 -8.58 -5.35
N THR A 264 -12.02 -9.64 -6.09
CA THR A 264 -11.07 -10.72 -6.44
C THR A 264 -9.85 -10.19 -7.18
N ALA A 265 -10.03 -9.26 -8.13
CA ALA A 265 -8.93 -8.64 -8.86
C ALA A 265 -8.02 -7.83 -7.92
N PHE A 266 -8.59 -7.05 -7.00
CA PHE A 266 -7.83 -6.35 -5.97
C PHE A 266 -7.00 -7.33 -5.12
N LEU A 267 -7.63 -8.38 -4.56
CA LEU A 267 -6.93 -9.38 -3.74
C LEU A 267 -5.81 -10.11 -4.52
N ASN A 268 -6.03 -10.35 -5.81
CA ASN A 268 -5.06 -11.04 -6.66
C ASN A 268 -3.71 -10.30 -6.79
N ASN A 269 -3.68 -8.98 -6.57
CA ASN A 269 -2.43 -8.21 -6.60
C ASN A 269 -1.41 -8.65 -5.53
N ASN A 270 -1.86 -9.27 -4.44
CA ASN A 270 -0.94 -9.87 -3.47
C ASN A 270 -0.05 -10.94 -4.11
N TRP A 271 -0.61 -11.78 -4.97
CA TRP A 271 0.15 -12.83 -5.67
C TRP A 271 1.10 -12.25 -6.70
N ALA A 272 0.68 -11.19 -7.41
CA ALA A 272 1.55 -10.49 -8.34
C ALA A 272 2.80 -9.91 -7.64
N GLY A 273 2.61 -9.26 -6.49
CA GLY A 273 3.70 -8.74 -5.67
C GLY A 273 4.61 -9.82 -5.11
N LEU A 274 4.03 -10.86 -4.52
CA LEU A 274 4.77 -11.97 -3.92
C LEU A 274 5.65 -12.68 -4.96
N VAL A 275 5.07 -13.06 -6.11
CA VAL A 275 5.80 -13.78 -7.16
C VAL A 275 6.94 -12.93 -7.72
N LEU A 276 6.70 -11.64 -7.95
CA LEU A 276 7.74 -10.74 -8.44
C LEU A 276 8.86 -10.54 -7.41
N TYR A 277 8.53 -10.38 -6.13
CA TYR A 277 9.51 -10.28 -5.06
C TYR A 277 10.37 -11.54 -4.92
N ILE A 278 9.74 -12.73 -4.97
CA ILE A 278 10.46 -14.01 -4.95
C ILE A 278 11.39 -14.11 -6.15
N ALA A 279 10.90 -13.81 -7.36
CA ALA A 279 11.71 -13.86 -8.57
C ALA A 279 12.91 -12.92 -8.50
N LEU A 280 12.72 -11.68 -8.04
CA LEU A 280 13.80 -10.71 -7.82
C LEU A 280 14.84 -11.25 -6.83
N THR A 281 14.39 -11.75 -5.68
CA THR A 281 15.28 -12.26 -4.63
C THR A 281 16.10 -13.46 -5.13
N LEU A 282 15.45 -14.39 -5.84
CA LEU A 282 16.13 -15.55 -6.43
C LEU A 282 17.11 -15.16 -7.53
N ASP A 283 16.77 -14.17 -8.36
CA ASP A 283 17.66 -13.65 -9.40
C ASP A 283 18.96 -13.11 -8.80
N TYR A 284 18.87 -12.28 -7.75
CA TYR A 284 20.03 -11.82 -7.00
C TYR A 284 20.85 -12.94 -6.34
N LEU A 285 20.19 -14.00 -5.84
CA LEU A 285 20.88 -15.10 -5.16
C LEU A 285 21.58 -16.08 -6.11
N ILE A 286 21.06 -16.25 -7.33
CA ILE A 286 21.51 -17.29 -8.27
C ILE A 286 22.40 -16.71 -9.37
N LEU A 287 22.03 -15.53 -9.89
CA LEU A 287 22.65 -14.90 -11.05
C LEU A 287 23.45 -13.64 -10.68
N GLY A 288 23.68 -13.43 -9.38
CA GLY A 288 24.37 -12.27 -8.80
C GLY A 288 25.65 -11.89 -9.52
#